data_AF-A0A759YPX7-F1
#
_entry.id   AF-A0A759YPX7-F1
#
_cell.length_a   1.000
_cell.length_b   1.000
_cell.length_c   1.000
_cell.angle_alpha   90.00
_cell.angle_beta   90.00
_cell.angle_gamma   90.00
#
_symmetry.space_group_name_H-M   'P 1'
#
loop_
_entity.id
_entity.type
_entity.pdbx_description
1 polymer ?
#
loop_
_entity_poly.entity_id
_entity_poly.type
_entity_poly.pdbx_seq_one_letter_code
_entity_poly.pdbx_strand_id
1 'polypeptide(L)'
;MITNEVIKKEIEDLRKNLILNELEIPSFFSCIWPAIFFALIFTGVPFFLFSHDVYTDDIDLIAVTVFGCFLSVVFFASIGNARALFLSVPRKFRRNSKLYAFWGRKVWIYLISYAALYAMLAVYISSIYFSVIWFIALSMILMVIMAIIMNVDFGRYQLSTLTSLIESFKNKKGN
;
A
#
# COMPACT_ATOMS: atom_id res chain seq x y z
N MET A 1 -16.12 -14.03 10.97
CA MET A 1 -16.68 -12.69 10.75
C MET A 1 -16.18 -11.79 11.87
N ILE A 2 -15.51 -10.68 11.55
CA ILE A 2 -15.07 -9.72 12.59
C ILE A 2 -16.27 -8.84 12.93
N THR A 3 -16.65 -8.82 14.21
CA THR A 3 -17.73 -7.96 14.72
C THR A 3 -17.14 -6.72 15.37
N ASN A 4 -17.90 -5.63 15.42
CA ASN A 4 -17.46 -4.38 16.05
C ASN A 4 -17.07 -4.56 17.53
N GLU A 5 -17.69 -5.51 18.23
CA GLU A 5 -17.35 -5.85 19.62
C GLU A 5 -15.96 -6.50 19.73
N VAL A 6 -15.59 -7.37 18.79
CA VAL A 6 -14.22 -7.94 18.74
C VAL A 6 -13.19 -6.86 18.44
N ILE A 7 -13.52 -5.90 17.57
CA ILE A 7 -12.64 -4.76 17.24
C ILE A 7 -12.40 -3.90 18.49
N LYS A 8 -13.46 -3.50 19.21
CA LYS A 8 -13.33 -2.71 20.44
C LYS A 8 -12.52 -3.43 21.51
N LYS A 9 -12.77 -4.72 21.71
CA LYS A 9 -12.04 -5.53 22.69
C LYS A 9 -10.55 -5.64 22.34
N GLU A 10 -10.22 -5.89 21.08
CA GLU A 10 -8.81 -5.93 20.65
C GLU A 10 -8.13 -4.55 20.76
N ILE A 11 -8.85 -3.44 20.54
CA ILE A 11 -8.33 -2.08 20.75
C ILE A 11 -8.04 -1.81 22.24
N GLU A 12 -8.91 -2.23 23.15
CA GLU A 12 -8.69 -2.12 24.59
C GLU A 12 -7.52 -2.99 25.08
N ASP A 13 -7.41 -4.20 24.56
CA ASP A 13 -6.30 -5.11 24.85
C ASP A 13 -4.97 -4.57 24.30
N LEU A 14 -4.99 -3.92 23.13
CA LEU A 14 -3.83 -3.21 22.58
C LEU A 14 -3.44 -2.03 23.47
N ARG A 15 -4.40 -1.23 23.94
CA ARG A 15 -4.16 -0.10 24.86
C ARG A 15 -3.52 -0.56 26.16
N LYS A 16 -4.03 -1.63 26.77
CA LYS A 16 -3.45 -2.23 27.99
C LYS A 16 -2.04 -2.75 27.74
N ASN A 17 -1.82 -3.46 26.64
CA ASN A 17 -0.50 -3.99 26.31
C ASN A 17 0.52 -2.91 25.93
N LEU A 18 0.10 -1.79 25.34
CA LEU A 18 0.97 -0.64 25.01
C LEU A 18 1.40 0.14 26.26
N ILE A 19 0.60 0.14 27.32
CA ILE A 19 0.99 0.69 28.63
C ILE A 19 2.05 -0.20 29.30
N LEU A 20 2.00 -1.51 29.05
CA LEU A 20 2.88 -2.53 29.67
C LEU A 20 4.17 -2.81 28.87
N ASN A 21 4.07 -2.90 27.55
CA ASN A 21 5.18 -3.16 26.64
C ASN A 21 5.32 -1.95 25.73
N GLU A 22 6.39 -1.19 25.92
CA GLU A 22 6.69 -0.05 25.08
C GLU A 22 6.78 -0.45 23.59
N LEU A 23 6.44 0.48 22.69
CA LEU A 23 6.50 0.27 21.23
C LEU A 23 7.87 -0.26 20.79
N GLU A 24 7.88 -1.30 19.95
CA GLU A 24 9.09 -1.81 19.31
C GLU A 24 9.50 -0.86 18.18
N ILE A 25 10.78 -0.49 18.09
CA ILE A 25 11.28 0.29 16.95
C ILE A 25 11.57 -0.68 15.80
N PRO A 26 10.85 -0.61 14.67
CA PRO A 26 11.08 -1.53 13.57
C PRO A 26 12.34 -1.17 12.78
N SER A 27 13.04 -2.20 12.28
CA SER A 27 14.16 -2.02 11.35
C SER A 27 13.68 -1.49 9.99
N PHE A 28 14.36 -0.48 9.45
CA PHE A 28 14.03 0.19 8.19
C PHE A 28 13.93 -0.79 7.00
N PHE A 29 14.87 -1.74 6.90
CA PHE A 29 14.91 -2.72 5.80
C PHE A 29 13.69 -3.67 5.77
N SER A 30 13.18 -4.06 6.94
CA SER A 30 11.98 -4.92 7.04
C SER A 30 10.70 -4.20 6.62
N CYS A 31 10.67 -2.86 6.67
CA CYS A 31 9.56 -2.07 6.17
C CYS A 31 9.58 -1.93 4.64
N ILE A 32 10.77 -1.87 4.06
CA ILE A 32 11.00 -1.35 2.71
C ILE A 32 11.00 -2.43 1.63
N TRP A 33 11.43 -3.65 1.94
CA TRP A 33 11.51 -4.73 0.96
C TRP A 33 10.26 -4.91 0.07
N PRO A 34 9.01 -4.94 0.60
CA PRO A 34 7.83 -5.07 -0.25
C PRO A 34 7.64 -3.87 -1.18
N ALA A 35 7.99 -2.66 -0.74
CA ALA A 35 7.87 -1.46 -1.58
C ALA A 35 8.81 -1.51 -2.79
N ILE A 36 10.04 -2.01 -2.60
CA ILE A 36 11.01 -2.19 -3.70
C ILE A 36 10.46 -3.18 -4.74
N PHE A 37 9.86 -4.28 -4.30
CA PHE A 37 9.28 -5.27 -5.21
C PHE A 37 8.16 -4.66 -6.09
N PHE A 38 7.26 -3.88 -5.51
CA PHE A 38 6.20 -3.21 -6.28
C PHE A 38 6.73 -2.08 -7.16
N ALA A 39 7.77 -1.36 -6.74
CA ALA A 39 8.43 -0.37 -7.58
C ALA A 39 9.00 -0.98 -8.86
N LEU A 40 9.61 -2.16 -8.76
CA LEU A 40 10.09 -2.90 -9.93
C LEU A 40 8.96 -3.32 -10.87
N ILE A 41 7.78 -3.65 -10.33
CA ILE A 41 6.61 -3.98 -11.17
C ILE A 41 6.08 -2.73 -11.88
N PHE A 42 5.89 -1.62 -11.16
CA PHE A 42 5.29 -0.40 -11.72
C PHE A 42 6.18 0.30 -12.73
N THR A 43 7.50 0.27 -12.56
CA THR A 43 8.43 0.83 -13.55
C THR A 43 8.86 -0.19 -14.59
N GLY A 44 9.17 -1.42 -14.17
CA GLY A 44 9.74 -2.44 -15.05
C GLY A 44 8.76 -2.96 -16.09
N VAL A 45 7.54 -3.35 -15.69
CA VAL A 45 6.54 -3.92 -16.62
C VAL A 45 6.23 -2.99 -17.78
N PRO A 46 5.85 -1.72 -17.58
CA PRO A 46 5.55 -0.84 -18.70
C PRO A 46 6.81 -0.50 -19.50
N PHE A 47 7.98 -0.34 -18.88
CA PHE A 47 9.23 -0.14 -19.63
C PHE A 47 9.50 -1.30 -20.61
N PHE A 48 9.36 -2.55 -20.16
CA PHE A 48 9.59 -3.72 -21.03
C PHE A 48 8.57 -3.84 -22.16
N LEU A 49 7.29 -3.53 -21.90
CA LEU A 49 6.23 -3.60 -22.91
C LEU A 49 6.39 -2.52 -23.98
N PHE A 50 6.50 -1.26 -23.57
CA PHE A 50 6.57 -0.13 -24.50
C PHE A 50 7.92 -0.03 -25.24
N SER A 51 9.01 -0.59 -24.69
CA SER A 51 10.32 -0.64 -25.38
C SER A 51 10.38 -1.66 -26.52
N HIS A 52 9.55 -2.71 -26.49
CA HIS A 52 9.47 -3.69 -27.58
C HIS A 52 8.50 -3.27 -28.69
N ASP A 53 7.65 -2.28 -28.43
CA ASP A 53 6.71 -1.77 -29.41
C ASP A 53 7.42 -0.86 -30.42
N VAL A 54 7.45 -1.30 -31.68
CA VAL A 54 8.12 -0.61 -32.81
C VAL A 54 7.51 0.78 -33.10
N TYR A 55 6.30 1.03 -32.62
CA TYR A 55 5.53 2.26 -32.84
C TYR A 55 5.66 3.30 -31.71
N THR A 56 6.45 3.02 -30.67
CA THR A 56 6.61 3.93 -29.54
C THR A 56 7.73 4.93 -29.82
N ASP A 57 7.41 6.23 -29.77
CA ASP A 57 8.42 7.29 -29.81
C ASP A 57 9.27 7.29 -28.53
N ASP A 58 10.54 7.71 -28.63
CA ASP A 58 11.44 7.82 -27.47
C ASP A 58 10.87 8.72 -26.35
N ILE A 59 10.10 9.75 -26.72
CA ILE A 59 9.44 10.67 -25.79
C ILE A 59 8.36 9.94 -24.98
N ASP A 60 7.60 9.07 -25.62
CA ASP A 60 6.53 8.29 -25.01
C ASP A 60 7.12 7.25 -24.03
N LEU A 61 8.23 6.61 -24.40
CA LEU A 61 8.96 5.70 -23.51
C LEU A 61 9.50 6.42 -22.26
N ILE A 62 10.06 7.62 -22.42
CA ILE A 62 10.52 8.45 -21.30
C ILE A 62 9.33 8.82 -20.41
N ALA A 63 8.21 9.25 -20.99
CA ALA A 63 7.01 9.64 -20.24
C ALA A 63 6.46 8.49 -19.39
N VAL A 64 6.34 7.29 -19.98
CA VAL A 64 5.92 6.06 -19.25
C VAL A 64 6.87 5.76 -18.10
N THR A 65 8.17 5.84 -18.33
CA THR A 65 9.19 5.49 -17.34
C THR A 65 9.19 6.46 -16.18
N VAL A 66 9.15 7.78 -16.46
CA VAL A 66 9.08 8.83 -15.44
C VAL A 66 7.81 8.68 -14.61
N PHE A 67 6.67 8.40 -15.24
CA PHE A 67 5.42 8.18 -14.55
C PHE A 67 5.44 6.91 -13.67
N GLY A 68 5.97 5.79 -14.17
CA GLY A 68 6.17 4.56 -13.39
C GLY A 68 7.06 4.78 -12.17
N CYS A 69 8.14 5.57 -12.33
CA CYS A 69 8.99 6.00 -11.22
C CYS A 69 8.22 6.86 -10.20
N PHE A 70 7.41 7.82 -10.66
CA PHE A 70 6.58 8.64 -9.78
C PHE A 70 5.60 7.79 -8.96
N LEU A 71 4.87 6.88 -9.60
CA LEU A 71 3.97 5.96 -8.90
C LEU A 71 4.73 5.11 -7.88
N SER A 72 5.90 4.58 -8.25
CA SER A 72 6.75 3.80 -7.37
C SER A 72 7.12 4.56 -6.09
N VAL A 73 7.47 5.84 -6.19
CA VAL A 73 7.79 6.68 -5.02
C VAL A 73 6.57 6.87 -4.11
N VAL A 74 5.39 7.13 -4.70
CA VAL A 74 4.16 7.29 -3.91
C VAL A 74 3.82 6.01 -3.15
N PHE A 75 3.83 4.86 -3.83
CA PHE A 75 3.60 3.57 -3.19
C PHE A 75 4.68 3.22 -2.17
N PHE A 76 5.92 3.60 -2.41
CA PHE A 76 7.01 3.42 -1.45
C PHE A 76 6.73 4.15 -0.14
N ALA A 77 6.33 5.42 -0.21
CA ALA A 77 5.96 6.20 0.97
C ALA A 77 4.74 5.60 1.68
N SER A 78 3.69 5.22 0.93
CA SER A 78 2.47 4.63 1.51
C SER A 78 2.73 3.28 2.20
N ILE A 79 3.44 2.36 1.54
CA ILE A 79 3.77 1.04 2.10
C ILE A 79 4.72 1.19 3.27
N GLY A 80 5.73 2.05 3.15
CA GLY A 80 6.70 2.33 4.21
C GLY A 80 6.01 2.84 5.48
N ASN A 81 5.12 3.83 5.35
CA ASN A 81 4.36 4.36 6.48
C ASN A 81 3.42 3.32 7.09
N ALA A 82 2.67 2.58 6.27
CA ALA A 82 1.76 1.54 6.74
C ALA A 82 2.50 0.41 7.47
N ARG A 83 3.62 -0.06 6.92
CA ARG A 83 4.48 -1.09 7.53
C ARG A 83 5.16 -0.59 8.79
N ALA A 84 5.65 0.65 8.82
CA ALA A 84 6.26 1.23 10.01
C ALA A 84 5.26 1.29 11.17
N LEU A 85 4.01 1.70 10.90
CA LEU A 85 2.93 1.70 11.87
C LEU A 85 2.51 0.28 12.28
N PHE A 86 2.49 -0.66 11.33
CA PHE A 86 2.17 -2.05 11.63
C PHE A 86 3.24 -2.70 12.51
N LEU A 87 4.52 -2.48 12.21
CA LEU A 87 5.64 -3.13 12.91
C LEU A 87 5.97 -2.49 14.26
N SER A 88 5.52 -1.26 14.53
CA SER A 88 5.72 -0.60 15.83
C SER A 88 4.97 -1.27 16.98
N VAL A 89 3.93 -2.04 16.63
CA VAL A 89 3.08 -2.76 17.58
C VAL A 89 3.82 -4.03 18.08
N PRO A 90 3.76 -4.35 19.38
CA PRO A 90 4.50 -5.48 19.96
C PRO A 90 4.24 -6.81 19.24
N ARG A 91 5.29 -7.61 18.99
CA ARG A 91 5.19 -8.89 18.25
C ARG A 91 4.17 -9.86 18.83
N LYS A 92 4.07 -9.92 20.17
CA LYS A 92 3.13 -10.79 20.88
C LYS A 92 1.67 -10.48 20.52
N PHE A 93 1.34 -9.20 20.39
CA PHE A 93 -0.01 -8.78 20.01
C PHE A 93 -0.29 -9.05 18.53
N ARG A 94 0.67 -8.72 17.65
CA ARG A 94 0.53 -8.95 16.20
C ARG A 94 0.26 -10.40 15.82
N ARG A 95 0.86 -11.36 16.54
CA ARG A 95 0.71 -12.79 16.25
C ARG A 95 -0.61 -13.37 16.76
N ASN A 96 -1.17 -12.79 17.82
CA ASN A 96 -2.37 -13.30 18.47
C ASN A 96 -3.65 -12.58 18.04
N SER A 97 -3.55 -11.35 17.54
CA SER A 97 -4.68 -10.55 17.08
C SER A 97 -5.22 -11.03 15.74
N LYS A 98 -6.52 -11.31 15.68
CA LYS A 98 -7.21 -11.67 14.43
C LYS A 98 -7.45 -10.44 13.56
N LEU A 99 -7.58 -9.26 14.18
CA LEU A 99 -7.75 -7.99 13.48
C LEU A 99 -6.49 -7.58 12.70
N TYR A 100 -5.31 -7.69 13.30
CA TYR A 100 -4.04 -7.40 12.61
C TYR A 100 -3.78 -8.32 11.43
N ALA A 101 -4.07 -9.62 11.59
CA ALA A 101 -3.96 -10.59 10.50
C ALA A 101 -4.96 -10.28 9.35
N PHE A 102 -6.19 -9.89 9.70
CA PHE A 102 -7.21 -9.48 8.72
C PHE A 102 -6.83 -8.19 8.00
N TRP A 103 -6.36 -7.18 8.73
CA TRP A 103 -5.96 -5.89 8.17
C TRP A 103 -4.79 -6.03 7.21
N GLY A 104 -3.72 -6.73 7.63
CA GLY A 104 -2.56 -7.00 6.77
C GLY A 104 -2.94 -7.77 5.51
N ARG A 105 -3.83 -8.76 5.62
CA ARG A 105 -4.31 -9.52 4.44
C ARG A 105 -5.11 -8.64 3.49
N LYS A 106 -6.01 -7.78 3.98
CA LYS A 106 -6.78 -6.86 3.13
C LYS A 106 -5.88 -5.88 2.39
N VAL A 107 -4.92 -5.25 3.08
CA VAL A 107 -3.95 -4.34 2.45
C VAL A 107 -3.20 -5.05 1.31
N TRP A 108 -2.74 -6.28 1.56
CA TRP A 108 -2.08 -7.08 0.52
C TRP A 108 -2.98 -7.39 -0.66
N ILE A 109 -4.26 -7.71 -0.43
CA ILE A 109 -5.23 -7.95 -1.50
C ILE A 109 -5.42 -6.70 -2.36
N TYR A 110 -5.57 -5.51 -1.74
CA TYR A 110 -5.71 -4.25 -2.46
C TYR A 110 -4.46 -3.88 -3.26
N LEU A 111 -3.29 -4.14 -2.70
CA LEU A 111 -2.01 -3.86 -3.36
C LEU A 111 -1.79 -4.79 -4.57
N ILE A 112 -2.06 -6.08 -4.41
CA ILE A 112 -1.95 -7.08 -5.48
C ILE A 112 -3.00 -6.81 -6.56
N SER A 113 -4.24 -6.48 -6.20
CA SER A 113 -5.29 -6.20 -7.18
C SER A 113 -4.99 -4.95 -7.99
N TYR A 114 -4.46 -3.88 -7.37
CA TYR A 114 -4.00 -2.70 -8.10
C TYR A 114 -2.84 -3.05 -9.05
N ALA A 115 -1.82 -3.77 -8.59
CA ALA A 115 -0.69 -4.17 -9.42
C ALA A 115 -1.12 -5.04 -10.62
N ALA A 116 -2.06 -5.97 -10.40
CA ALA A 116 -2.62 -6.80 -11.46
C ALA A 116 -3.40 -5.97 -12.49
N LEU A 117 -4.29 -5.08 -12.04
CA LEU A 117 -5.06 -4.21 -12.94
C LEU A 117 -4.16 -3.24 -13.72
N TYR A 118 -3.12 -2.70 -13.07
CA TYR A 118 -2.13 -1.85 -13.72
C TYR A 118 -1.35 -2.59 -14.82
N ALA A 119 -0.89 -3.82 -14.53
CA ALA A 119 -0.22 -4.65 -15.52
C ALA A 119 -1.14 -5.04 -16.69
N MET A 120 -2.39 -5.41 -16.41
CA MET A 120 -3.40 -5.69 -17.45
C MET A 120 -3.65 -4.47 -18.33
N LEU A 121 -3.74 -3.28 -17.73
CA LEU A 121 -3.91 -2.03 -18.46
C LEU A 121 -2.71 -1.72 -19.37
N ALA A 122 -1.49 -1.96 -18.88
CA ALA A 122 -0.27 -1.78 -19.67
C ALA A 122 -0.26 -2.70 -20.91
N VAL A 123 -0.60 -3.98 -20.72
CA VAL A 123 -0.69 -4.96 -21.82
C VAL A 123 -1.79 -4.57 -22.83
N TYR A 124 -2.95 -4.14 -22.34
CA TYR A 124 -4.09 -3.77 -23.20
C TYR A 124 -3.76 -2.58 -24.11
N ILE A 125 -3.12 -1.54 -23.56
CA ILE A 125 -2.79 -0.32 -24.32
C ILE A 125 -1.65 -0.58 -25.30
N SER A 126 -0.62 -1.33 -24.88
CA SER A 126 0.45 -1.79 -25.77
C SER A 126 -0.11 -2.59 -26.95
N SER A 127 -1.06 -3.51 -26.71
CA SER A 127 -1.67 -4.35 -27.77
C SER A 127 -2.49 -3.56 -28.81
N ILE A 128 -3.10 -2.44 -28.42
CA ILE A 128 -3.94 -1.61 -29.30
C ILE A 128 -3.12 -0.49 -29.97
N TYR A 129 -1.85 -0.32 -29.60
CA TYR A 129 -0.99 0.81 -30.01
C TYR A 129 -1.65 2.16 -29.73
N PHE A 130 -2.34 2.26 -28.59
CA PHE A 130 -3.03 3.48 -28.19
C PHE A 130 -2.05 4.43 -27.49
N SER A 131 -2.28 5.74 -27.59
CA SER A 131 -1.34 6.74 -27.04
C SER A 131 -1.06 6.54 -25.55
N VAL A 132 0.22 6.67 -25.18
CA VAL A 132 0.73 6.59 -23.81
C VAL A 132 0.00 7.52 -22.82
N ILE A 133 -0.48 8.67 -23.30
CA ILE A 133 -1.21 9.64 -22.48
C ILE A 133 -2.44 8.99 -21.85
N TRP A 134 -3.12 8.10 -22.57
CA TRP A 134 -4.29 7.39 -22.05
C TRP A 134 -3.93 6.35 -21.00
N PHE A 135 -2.76 5.71 -21.12
CA PHE A 135 -2.26 4.80 -20.08
C PHE A 135 -2.01 5.55 -18.77
N ILE A 136 -1.35 6.71 -18.84
CA ILE A 136 -1.10 7.57 -17.69
C ILE A 136 -2.43 8.04 -17.07
N ALA A 137 -3.36 8.55 -17.88
CA ALA A 137 -4.65 9.03 -17.39
C ALA A 137 -5.47 7.92 -16.71
N LEU A 138 -5.60 6.75 -17.36
CA LEU A 138 -6.38 5.64 -16.83
C LEU A 138 -5.75 5.02 -15.57
N SER A 139 -4.42 4.93 -15.52
CA SER A 139 -3.73 4.43 -14.32
C SER A 139 -3.85 5.38 -13.12
N MET A 140 -3.86 6.70 -13.34
CA MET A 140 -4.18 7.68 -12.29
C MET A 140 -5.62 7.54 -11.79
N ILE A 141 -6.59 7.43 -12.71
CA ILE A 141 -8.01 7.23 -12.35
C ILE A 141 -8.17 5.95 -11.53
N LEU A 142 -7.54 4.85 -11.97
CA LEU A 142 -7.54 3.58 -11.25
C LEU A 142 -6.96 3.71 -9.84
N MET A 143 -5.86 4.45 -9.68
CA MET A 143 -5.25 4.71 -8.37
C MET A 143 -6.23 5.43 -7.43
N VAL A 144 -6.91 6.47 -7.92
CA VAL A 144 -7.88 7.25 -7.14
C VAL A 144 -9.08 6.38 -6.75
N ILE A 145 -9.63 5.62 -7.69
CA ILE A 145 -10.77 4.71 -7.41
C ILE A 145 -10.38 3.68 -6.35
N MET A 146 -9.21 3.06 -6.48
CA MET A 146 -8.73 2.07 -5.51
C MET A 146 -8.48 2.68 -4.13
N ALA A 147 -7.95 3.90 -4.07
CA ALA A 147 -7.77 4.64 -2.82
C ALA A 147 -9.12 4.93 -2.14
N ILE A 148 -10.14 5.34 -2.90
CA ILE A 148 -11.49 5.58 -2.36
C ILE A 148 -12.09 4.27 -1.84
N ILE A 149 -12.00 3.17 -2.61
CA ILE A 149 -12.52 1.87 -2.19
C ILE A 149 -11.83 1.41 -0.89
N MET A 150 -10.50 1.54 -0.81
CA MET A 150 -9.76 1.18 0.40
C MET A 150 -10.17 2.04 1.60
N ASN A 151 -10.34 3.35 1.41
CA ASN A 151 -10.78 4.26 2.48
C ASN A 151 -12.20 3.95 2.97
N VAL A 152 -13.13 3.67 2.06
CA VAL A 152 -14.50 3.28 2.41
C VAL A 152 -14.51 1.94 3.14
N ASP A 153 -13.75 0.96 2.67
CA ASP A 153 -13.66 -0.35 3.31
C ASP A 153 -13.05 -0.23 4.71
N PHE A 154 -11.97 0.54 4.89
CA PHE A 154 -11.36 0.75 6.21
C PHE A 154 -12.21 1.59 7.16
N GLY A 155 -12.97 2.56 6.63
CA GLY A 155 -13.93 3.35 7.40
C GLY A 155 -14.99 2.48 8.08
N ARG A 156 -15.38 1.35 7.46
CA ARG A 156 -16.35 0.41 8.04
C ARG A 156 -15.83 -0.35 9.27
N TYR A 157 -14.51 -0.50 9.41
CA TYR A 157 -13.90 -1.32 10.47
C TYR A 157 -13.30 -0.50 11.62
N GLN A 158 -13.55 0.81 11.70
CA GLN A 158 -12.95 1.71 12.70
C GLN A 158 -11.41 1.59 12.76
N LEU A 159 -10.76 1.14 11.69
CA LEU A 159 -9.30 0.98 11.67
C LEU A 159 -8.58 2.33 11.82
N SER A 160 -9.25 3.43 11.45
CA SER A 160 -8.78 4.79 11.69
C SER A 160 -8.60 5.12 13.17
N THR A 161 -9.43 4.58 14.08
CA THR A 161 -9.27 4.82 15.53
C THR A 161 -8.10 4.03 16.11
N LEU A 162 -7.83 2.84 15.57
CA LEU A 162 -6.66 2.03 15.96
C LEU A 162 -5.35 2.71 15.51
N THR A 163 -5.31 3.24 14.29
CA THR A 163 -4.16 4.01 13.78
C THR A 163 -3.92 5.27 14.61
N SER A 164 -4.98 6.06 14.91
CA SER A 164 -4.83 7.29 15.69
C SER A 164 -4.41 7.04 17.14
N LEU A 165 -4.86 5.94 17.75
CA LEU A 165 -4.37 5.52 19.07
C LEU A 165 -2.87 5.22 19.04
N ILE A 166 -2.39 4.45 18.07
CA ILE A 166 -0.96 4.12 17.93
C ILE A 166 -0.12 5.39 17.73
N GLU A 167 -0.56 6.31 16.87
CA GLU A 167 0.13 7.58 16.64
C GLU A 167 0.18 8.45 17.90
N SER A 168 -0.92 8.52 18.67
CA SER A 168 -0.95 9.27 19.93
C SER A 168 0.05 8.75 20.97
N PHE A 169 0.21 7.43 21.07
CA PHE A 169 1.19 6.81 21.96
C PHE A 169 2.62 6.96 21.46
N LYS A 170 2.85 6.90 20.14
CA LYS A 170 4.16 7.16 19.54
C LYS A 170 4.64 8.58 19.82
N ASN A 171 3.77 9.59 19.64
CA ASN A 171 4.11 10.99 19.89
C ASN A 171 4.35 11.27 21.37
N LYS A 172 3.66 10.56 22.29
CA LYS A 172 3.86 10.70 23.73
C LYS A 172 5.22 10.17 24.23
N LYS A 173 5.91 9.33 23.44
CA LYS A 173 7.24 8.81 23.75
C LYS A 173 8.38 9.67 23.14
N GLY A 174 8.03 10.60 22.25
CA GLY A 174 8.98 11.50 21.58
C GLY A 174 9.14 12.87 22.25
N ASN A 175 8.34 13.16 23.28
CA ASN A 175 8.53 14.27 24.23
C ASN A 175 9.03 13.71 25.56
#